data_AF-A0A1Y3NQ62-F1
#
_entry.id   AF-A0A1Y3NQ62-F1
#
_cell.length_a   1.000
_cell.length_b   1.000
_cell.length_c   1.000
_cell.angle_alpha   90.00
_cell.angle_beta   90.00
_cell.angle_gamma   90.00
#
_symmetry.space_group_name_H-M   'P 1'
#
loop_
_entity.id
_entity.type
_entity.pdbx_description
1 polymer ?
#
loop_
_entity_poly.entity_id
_entity_poly.type
_entity_poly.pdbx_seq_one_letter_code
_entity_poly.pdbx_strand_id
1 'polypeptide(L)'
;MKKEFGLNIDLGSDDTIVSISSDGKCGKNYGKCPSNECCSQFGYCGTHSDYCGAGCQSAYGYCSSSSSNNYTCGPEKGICPDSQCCSKYGYCGTSSAYCGSGCQSKYGKCS
;
A
#
# COMPACT_ATOMS: atom_id res chain seq x y z
N MET A 1 -20.38 -21.50 -24.82
CA MET A 1 -19.04 -21.96 -24.40
C MET A 1 -18.44 -20.96 -23.43
N LYS A 2 -18.24 -21.31 -22.16
CA LYS A 2 -17.41 -20.53 -21.24
C LYS A 2 -16.24 -21.44 -20.90
N LYS A 3 -15.09 -21.19 -21.52
CA LYS A 3 -13.86 -21.93 -21.23
C LYS A 3 -13.28 -21.35 -19.95
N GLU A 4 -13.46 -22.08 -18.87
CA GLU A 4 -12.71 -21.92 -17.63
C GLU A 4 -11.26 -22.34 -17.92
N PHE A 5 -10.32 -21.39 -17.93
CA PHE A 5 -8.90 -21.71 -17.77
C PHE A 5 -8.51 -21.31 -16.36
N GLY A 6 -8.50 -22.30 -15.47
CA GLY A 6 -8.01 -22.16 -14.12
C GLY A 6 -6.50 -21.94 -14.10
N LEU A 7 -6.05 -21.00 -13.29
CA LEU A 7 -4.69 -20.98 -12.76
C LEU A 7 -4.76 -21.39 -11.29
N ASN A 8 -4.27 -22.59 -10.99
CA ASN A 8 -3.91 -23.01 -9.65
C ASN A 8 -2.63 -22.26 -9.26
N ILE A 9 -2.69 -21.38 -8.26
CA ILE A 9 -1.50 -20.94 -7.53
C ILE A 9 -1.75 -21.21 -6.05
N ASP A 10 -0.97 -22.16 -5.56
CA ASP A 10 -0.95 -22.66 -4.19
C ASP A 10 0.09 -21.87 -3.41
N LEU A 11 -0.30 -20.88 -2.59
CA LEU A 11 0.52 -20.31 -1.52
C LEU A 11 -0.36 -19.60 -0.46
N GLY A 12 -0.60 -20.30 0.67
CA GLY A 12 -0.53 -19.71 2.02
C GLY A 12 -1.66 -18.80 2.53
N SER A 13 -2.73 -19.43 3.01
CA SER A 13 -3.40 -19.19 4.31
C SER A 13 -3.53 -17.75 4.87
N ASP A 14 -4.64 -17.05 4.57
CA ASP A 14 -5.70 -16.62 5.53
C ASP A 14 -6.70 -15.63 4.87
N ASP A 15 -7.99 -15.98 4.94
CA ASP A 15 -9.24 -15.24 4.66
C ASP A 15 -9.51 -14.50 3.32
N THR A 16 -10.49 -15.02 2.56
CA THR A 16 -11.19 -14.47 1.38
C THR A 16 -10.40 -14.28 0.08
N ILE A 17 -10.80 -15.01 -0.97
CA ILE A 17 -10.29 -14.84 -2.34
C ILE A 17 -10.73 -13.46 -2.86
N VAL A 18 -9.96 -12.41 -2.58
CA VAL A 18 -10.08 -11.14 -3.27
C VAL A 18 -9.42 -11.33 -4.63
N SER A 19 -10.24 -11.61 -5.64
CA SER A 19 -9.81 -11.77 -7.03
C SER A 19 -8.98 -10.56 -7.49
N ILE A 20 -7.93 -10.79 -8.28
CA ILE A 20 -7.18 -9.67 -8.90
C ILE A 20 -8.02 -9.13 -10.06
N SER A 21 -8.21 -7.82 -10.08
CA SER A 21 -8.88 -7.13 -11.17
C SER A 21 -8.09 -7.23 -12.47
N SER A 22 -8.80 -7.48 -13.58
CA SER A 22 -8.25 -7.52 -14.93
C SER A 22 -8.80 -6.44 -15.86
N ASP A 23 -9.80 -5.66 -15.42
CA ASP A 23 -10.44 -4.60 -16.20
C ASP A 23 -10.16 -3.19 -15.66
N GLY A 24 -9.25 -3.08 -14.69
CA GLY A 24 -8.87 -1.81 -14.07
C GLY A 24 -9.86 -1.30 -13.03
N LYS A 25 -10.91 -2.06 -12.69
CA LYS A 25 -11.84 -1.73 -11.60
C LYS A 25 -11.45 -2.43 -10.31
N CYS A 26 -11.79 -1.87 -9.17
CA CYS A 26 -11.51 -2.48 -7.88
C CYS A 26 -12.65 -2.21 -6.90
N GLY A 27 -12.63 -2.92 -5.78
CA GLY A 27 -13.68 -2.83 -4.77
C GLY A 27 -14.36 -4.17 -4.55
N LYS A 28 -15.36 -4.18 -3.67
CA LYS A 28 -16.06 -5.39 -3.21
C LYS A 28 -16.49 -6.36 -4.30
N ASN A 29 -16.90 -5.84 -5.47
CA ASN A 29 -17.40 -6.65 -6.59
C ASN A 29 -16.38 -6.87 -7.72
N TYR A 30 -15.24 -6.17 -7.68
CA TYR A 30 -14.25 -6.16 -8.76
C TYR A 30 -12.88 -6.70 -8.33
N GLY A 31 -12.67 -6.86 -7.02
CA GLY A 31 -11.43 -7.40 -6.48
C GLY A 31 -10.36 -6.33 -6.27
N LYS A 32 -9.11 -6.78 -6.17
CA LYS A 32 -7.94 -5.96 -5.83
C LYS A 32 -7.19 -5.50 -7.09
N CYS A 33 -6.63 -4.31 -7.06
CA CYS A 33 -5.74 -3.84 -8.12
C CYS A 33 -4.45 -4.68 -8.23
N PRO A 34 -3.95 -4.92 -9.45
CA PRO A 34 -2.69 -5.61 -9.67
C PRO A 34 -1.47 -4.75 -9.24
N SER A 35 -0.30 -5.37 -9.16
CA SER A 35 1.01 -4.68 -9.19
C SER A 35 1.22 -3.50 -8.21
N ASN A 36 0.71 -3.61 -6.98
CA ASN A 36 0.78 -2.55 -5.96
C ASN A 36 0.12 -1.22 -6.39
N GLU A 37 -0.88 -1.28 -7.26
CA GLU A 37 -1.71 -0.14 -7.60
C GLU A 37 -2.72 0.15 -6.49
N CYS A 38 -3.18 1.39 -6.46
CA CYS A 38 -4.16 1.89 -5.51
C CYS A 38 -5.56 1.71 -6.06
N CYS A 39 -6.51 1.42 -5.16
CA CYS A 39 -7.91 1.40 -5.51
C CYS A 39 -8.52 2.74 -5.11
N SER A 40 -8.85 3.59 -6.08
CA SER A 40 -9.42 4.91 -5.81
C SER A 40 -10.76 4.81 -5.07
N GLN A 41 -11.20 5.92 -4.47
CA GLN A 41 -12.54 6.03 -3.89
C GLN A 41 -13.67 5.73 -4.90
N PHE A 42 -13.37 5.83 -6.20
CA PHE A 42 -14.31 5.57 -7.28
C PHE A 42 -14.25 4.14 -7.82
N GLY A 43 -13.42 3.27 -7.24
CA GLY A 43 -13.33 1.86 -7.63
C GLY A 43 -12.52 1.62 -8.90
N TYR A 44 -11.45 2.40 -9.11
CA TYR A 44 -10.52 2.23 -10.23
C TYR A 44 -9.08 2.06 -9.76
N CYS A 45 -8.31 1.29 -10.52
CA CYS A 45 -6.91 1.04 -10.27
C CYS A 45 -6.01 2.09 -10.91
N GLY A 46 -4.97 2.49 -10.20
CA GLY A 46 -3.94 3.40 -10.70
C GLY A 46 -2.87 3.70 -9.64
N THR A 47 -1.80 4.38 -10.05
CA THR A 47 -0.61 4.64 -9.21
C THR A 47 -0.47 6.10 -8.78
N HIS A 48 -1.29 7.00 -9.32
CA HIS A 48 -1.20 8.43 -9.03
C HIS A 48 -1.98 8.82 -7.77
N SER A 49 -1.72 10.03 -7.27
CA SER A 49 -2.36 10.59 -6.06
C SER A 49 -3.87 10.50 -6.06
N ASP A 50 -4.51 10.63 -7.22
CA ASP A 50 -5.98 10.58 -7.36
C ASP A 50 -6.56 9.18 -7.07
N TYR A 51 -5.72 8.14 -7.17
CA TYR A 51 -6.06 6.76 -6.85
C TYR A 51 -5.60 6.38 -5.45
N CYS A 52 -4.42 6.87 -5.05
CA CYS A 52 -3.73 6.46 -3.85
C CYS A 52 -4.00 7.32 -2.61
N GLY A 53 -4.57 8.51 -2.82
CA GLY A 53 -4.78 9.53 -1.79
C GLY A 53 -6.05 9.32 -0.98
N ALA A 54 -6.73 10.42 -0.67
CA ALA A 54 -7.93 10.42 0.15
C ALA A 54 -9.02 9.52 -0.45
N GLY A 55 -9.60 8.66 0.40
CA GLY A 55 -10.66 7.74 0.01
C GLY A 55 -10.20 6.48 -0.73
N CYS A 56 -8.89 6.27 -0.88
CA CYS A 56 -8.39 5.01 -1.41
C CYS A 56 -8.86 3.80 -0.56
N GLN A 57 -9.34 2.76 -1.23
CA GLN A 57 -9.92 1.55 -0.63
C GLN A 57 -8.83 0.52 -0.34
N SER A 58 -8.25 0.56 0.86
CA SER A 58 -7.07 -0.24 1.24
C SER A 58 -7.28 -1.76 1.22
N ALA A 59 -8.53 -2.23 1.35
CA ALA A 59 -8.87 -3.64 1.17
C ALA A 59 -8.65 -4.12 -0.29
N TYR A 60 -8.63 -3.20 -1.25
CA TYR A 60 -8.61 -3.49 -2.68
C TYR A 60 -7.45 -2.82 -3.43
N GLY A 61 -6.50 -2.19 -2.74
CA GLY A 61 -5.32 -1.60 -3.37
C GLY A 61 -4.28 -1.08 -2.37
N TYR A 62 -3.10 -0.73 -2.87
CA TYR A 62 -1.98 -0.24 -2.08
C TYR A 62 -2.09 1.27 -1.84
N CYS A 63 -3.03 1.68 -1.00
CA CYS A 63 -3.22 3.09 -0.70
C CYS A 63 -1.95 3.67 -0.08
N SER A 64 -1.54 4.87 -0.50
CA SER A 64 -0.44 5.66 0.10
C SER A 64 -0.77 6.13 1.53
N SER A 65 -1.76 5.50 2.15
CA SER A 65 -2.39 5.73 3.43
C SER A 65 -3.23 7.00 3.51
N SER A 66 -4.51 6.74 3.72
CA SER A 66 -5.42 7.45 4.61
C SER A 66 -4.92 7.51 6.08
N SER A 67 -3.59 7.53 6.29
CA SER A 67 -2.93 7.71 7.59
C SER A 67 -1.84 8.75 7.41
N SER A 68 -2.25 10.01 7.43
CA SER A 68 -1.38 11.15 7.67
C SER A 68 -0.23 11.36 6.66
N ASN A 69 -0.44 12.28 5.72
CA ASN A 69 0.61 13.06 5.05
C ASN A 69 1.53 13.85 6.01
N ASN A 70 1.59 13.51 7.30
CA ASN A 70 2.34 14.28 8.29
C ASN A 70 3.84 14.02 8.24
N TYR A 71 4.34 13.22 7.28
CA TYR A 71 5.73 12.81 7.25
C TYR A 71 6.17 12.23 8.60
N THR A 72 5.28 11.49 9.28
CA THR A 72 5.54 10.92 10.59
C THR A 72 5.43 9.41 10.62
N CYS A 73 6.27 8.77 11.42
CA CYS A 73 6.39 7.32 11.54
C CYS A 73 6.56 6.89 13.00
N GLY A 74 6.40 5.61 13.27
CA GLY A 74 6.54 5.02 14.60
C GLY A 74 5.40 4.06 14.96
N PRO A 75 5.37 3.55 16.21
CA PRO A 75 4.44 2.50 16.64
C PRO A 75 2.97 2.80 16.39
N GLU A 76 2.55 4.06 16.52
CA GLU A 76 1.15 4.50 16.34
C GLU A 76 0.92 5.22 15.01
N LYS A 77 1.99 5.57 14.28
CA LYS A 77 1.94 6.40 13.08
C LYS A 77 2.22 5.61 11.79
N GLY A 78 2.83 4.43 11.92
CA GLY A 78 3.11 3.53 10.81
C GLY A 78 4.52 3.65 10.23
N ILE A 79 4.67 3.10 9.04
CA ILE A 79 5.92 3.01 8.28
C ILE A 79 5.99 4.17 7.30
N CYS A 80 7.18 4.73 7.08
CA CYS A 80 7.38 5.76 6.08
C CYS A 80 7.09 5.28 4.65
N PRO A 81 6.45 6.13 3.81
CA PRO A 81 6.21 5.82 2.40
C PRO A 81 7.52 5.82 1.60
N ASP A 82 7.46 5.31 0.37
CA ASP A 82 8.55 5.36 -0.63
C ASP A 82 9.90 4.82 -0.12
N SER A 83 9.87 3.88 0.83
CA SER A 83 11.07 3.34 1.49
C SER A 83 11.96 4.40 2.15
N GLN A 84 11.37 5.50 2.63
CA GLN A 84 12.10 6.53 3.37
C GLN A 84 12.54 6.02 4.76
N CYS A 85 13.49 6.75 5.35
CA CYS A 85 13.99 6.48 6.70
C CYS A 85 13.03 7.05 7.73
N CYS A 86 12.83 6.33 8.83
CA CYS A 86 12.10 6.83 9.98
C CYS A 86 13.10 7.38 11.01
N SER A 87 13.20 8.70 11.14
CA SER A 87 14.10 9.33 12.11
C SER A 87 13.77 8.90 13.55
N LYS A 88 14.74 9.08 14.46
CA LYS A 88 14.52 8.87 15.90
C LYS A 88 13.39 9.71 16.51
N TYR A 89 12.96 10.77 15.82
CA TYR A 89 11.87 11.66 16.25
C TYR A 89 10.51 11.29 15.63
N GLY A 90 10.45 10.18 14.89
CA GLY A 90 9.22 9.72 14.27
C GLY A 90 8.81 10.58 13.08
N TYR A 91 9.79 11.05 12.29
CA TYR A 91 9.58 11.72 11.01
C TYR A 91 10.21 10.95 9.85
N CYS A 92 9.57 11.00 8.69
CA CYS A 92 9.99 10.38 7.45
C CYS A 92 10.83 11.32 6.60
N GLY A 93 11.93 10.81 6.06
CA GLY A 93 12.76 11.53 5.11
C GLY A 93 13.91 10.69 4.57
N THR A 94 14.65 11.24 3.61
CA THR A 94 15.76 10.54 2.93
C THR A 94 17.14 11.09 3.28
N SER A 95 17.23 12.19 4.02
CA SER A 95 18.52 12.77 4.39
C SER A 95 19.14 12.07 5.60
N SER A 96 20.43 12.30 5.84
CA SER A 96 21.17 11.74 6.99
C SER A 96 20.56 12.08 8.35
N ALA A 97 19.79 13.18 8.45
CA ALA A 97 19.04 13.52 9.67
C ALA A 97 17.95 12.48 10.00
N TYR A 98 17.43 11.79 8.99
CA TYR A 98 16.41 10.74 9.12
C TYR A 98 17.01 9.34 9.12
N CYS A 99 18.00 9.11 8.26
CA CYS A 99 18.61 7.81 8.04
C CYS A 99 19.80 7.50 8.96
N GLY A 100 20.31 8.50 9.69
CA GLY A 100 21.48 8.36 10.55
C GLY A 100 21.17 7.65 11.88
N SER A 101 22.05 7.88 12.86
CA SER A 101 21.96 7.24 14.18
C SER A 101 20.60 7.46 14.85
N GLY A 102 19.96 6.35 15.23
CA GLY A 102 18.63 6.35 15.85
C GLY A 102 17.47 6.22 14.84
N CYS A 103 17.76 6.01 13.56
CA CYS A 103 16.74 5.61 12.60
C CYS A 103 16.00 4.34 13.07
N GLN A 104 14.67 4.37 13.02
CA GLN A 104 13.80 3.32 13.51
C GLN A 104 13.50 2.31 12.38
N SER A 105 14.30 1.25 12.29
CA SER A 105 14.28 0.27 11.18
C SER A 105 12.99 -0.53 11.05
N LYS A 106 12.18 -0.60 12.11
CA LYS A 106 10.83 -1.20 12.05
C LYS A 106 9.83 -0.35 11.26
N TYR A 107 10.11 0.95 11.12
CA TYR A 107 9.20 1.94 10.57
C TYR A 107 9.78 2.70 9.36
N GLY A 108 10.95 2.33 8.88
CA GLY A 108 11.59 2.90 7.70
C GLY A 108 12.89 2.21 7.34
N LYS A 109 13.46 2.56 6.19
CA LYS A 109 14.71 1.95 5.71
C LYS A 109 15.91 2.66 6.35
N CYS A 110 16.60 2.00 7.27
CA CYS A 110 17.78 2.57 7.94
C CYS A 110 19.07 1.99 7.34
N SER A 111 20.11 2.84 7.26
CA SER A 111 21.41 2.52 6.66
C SER A 111 22.49 2.31 7.72
#